data_AF-A0A7G9BF21-F1
#
_entry.id   AF-A0A7G9BF21-F1
#
_cell.length_a   1.000
_cell.length_b   1.000
_cell.length_c   1.000
_cell.angle_alpha   90.00
_cell.angle_beta   90.00
_cell.angle_gamma   90.00
#
_symmetry.space_group_name_H-M   'P 1'
#
loop_
_entity.id
_entity.type
_entity.pdbx_description
1 polymer ?
#
loop_
_entity_poly.entity_id
_entity_poly.type
_entity_poly.pdbx_seq_one_letter_code
_entity_poly.pdbx_strand_id
1 'polypeptide(L)'
;MKTLNLLIIALVTLFVSCGKDDNNLLEVDLESIQGRWELRDRFGGQAVVSSPDYEIPDSQVIEFDGQRFRRISDGVTYAEGTYEIVEVEVREIDGNEFSRKIIFNDETENGTSDQFVRLSGNRLILSMGSIASDGVTDTYEKI
;
A
#
# COMPACT_ATOMS: atom_id res chain seq x y z
N MET A 1 58.18 1.67 -8.54
CA MET A 1 57.08 0.99 -7.81
C MET A 1 56.32 1.98 -6.92
N LYS A 2 55.63 2.99 -7.47
CA LYS A 2 54.75 3.89 -6.69
C LYS A 2 53.48 4.36 -7.42
N THR A 3 53.31 4.01 -8.70
CA THR A 3 52.17 4.44 -9.53
C THR A 3 51.07 3.39 -9.69
N LEU A 4 51.31 2.14 -9.26
CA LEU A 4 50.34 1.04 -9.42
C LEU A 4 49.27 0.99 -8.31
N ASN A 5 49.52 1.62 -7.15
CA ASN A 5 48.60 1.59 -6.01
C ASN A 5 47.48 2.64 -6.05
N LEU A 6 47.56 3.64 -6.93
CA LEU A 6 46.53 4.68 -7.02
C LEU A 6 45.36 4.30 -7.93
N LEU A 7 45.55 3.33 -8.84
CA LEU A 7 44.51 2.91 -9.78
C LEU A 7 43.50 1.94 -9.16
N ILE A 8 43.88 1.24 -8.08
CA ILE A 8 43.02 0.26 -7.40
C ILE A 8 42.00 0.96 -6.49
N ILE A 9 42.33 2.12 -5.92
CA ILE A 9 41.42 2.87 -5.03
C ILE A 9 40.30 3.56 -5.82
N ALA A 10 40.53 3.94 -7.08
CA ALA A 10 39.51 4.54 -7.95
C ALA A 10 38.48 3.52 -8.48
N LEU A 11 38.76 2.22 -8.43
CA LEU A 11 37.87 1.18 -8.96
C LEU A 11 36.85 0.68 -7.93
N VAL A 12 37.10 0.88 -6.63
CA VAL A 12 36.24 0.36 -5.55
C VAL A 12 35.05 1.27 -5.25
N THR A 13 35.08 2.54 -5.67
CA THR A 13 33.96 3.48 -5.43
C THR A 13 32.80 3.34 -6.42
N LEU A 14 32.90 2.48 -7.43
CA LEU A 14 31.85 2.28 -8.44
C LEU A 14 30.77 1.25 -8.04
N PHE A 15 30.91 0.55 -6.92
CA PHE A 15 29.93 -0.42 -6.46
C PHE A 15 28.99 0.10 -5.37
N VAL A 16 29.13 1.36 -4.95
CA VAL A 16 28.07 2.06 -4.19
C VAL A 16 27.10 2.69 -5.19
N SER A 17 26.60 1.86 -6.11
CA SER A 17 25.34 2.17 -6.78
C SER A 17 24.28 1.96 -5.72
N CYS A 18 23.95 3.07 -5.04
CA CYS A 18 22.71 3.25 -4.32
C CYS A 18 21.61 2.51 -5.07
N GLY A 19 21.03 1.48 -4.46
CA GLY A 19 19.83 0.82 -4.98
C GLY A 19 18.82 1.94 -5.19
N LYS A 20 18.60 2.27 -6.46
CA LYS A 20 17.53 3.15 -6.85
C LYS A 20 16.29 2.36 -6.49
N ASP A 21 15.50 2.85 -5.53
CA ASP A 21 14.22 2.24 -5.22
C ASP A 21 13.49 2.08 -6.54
N ASP A 22 13.37 0.81 -6.94
CA ASP A 22 12.71 0.43 -8.16
C ASP A 22 11.27 0.90 -8.01
N ASN A 23 10.93 1.98 -8.72
CA ASN A 23 9.55 2.31 -9.06
C ASN A 23 8.92 1.23 -9.97
N ASN A 24 9.44 0.00 -9.98
CA ASN A 24 8.76 -1.15 -10.50
C ASN A 24 7.53 -1.34 -9.63
N LEU A 25 6.37 -1.01 -10.20
CA LEU A 25 5.09 -1.51 -9.76
C LEU A 25 5.28 -3.02 -9.54
N LEU A 26 5.40 -3.45 -8.27
CA LEU A 26 5.37 -4.87 -7.98
C LEU A 26 3.99 -5.33 -8.39
N GLU A 27 3.95 -6.39 -9.19
CA GLU A 27 2.71 -7.01 -9.58
C GLU A 27 1.98 -7.42 -8.29
N VAL A 28 0.85 -6.76 -8.00
CA VAL A 28 0.04 -7.12 -6.84
C VAL A 28 -0.67 -8.41 -7.20
N ASP A 29 -0.29 -9.47 -6.52
CA ASP A 29 -0.86 -10.80 -6.63
C ASP A 29 -1.23 -11.33 -5.23
N LEU A 30 -1.81 -12.53 -5.19
CA LEU A 30 -2.20 -13.13 -3.93
C LEU A 30 -1.01 -13.38 -3.00
N GLU A 31 0.17 -13.73 -3.51
CA GLU A 31 1.32 -14.09 -2.66
C GLU A 31 2.00 -12.85 -2.05
N SER A 32 2.12 -11.79 -2.83
CA SER A 32 2.81 -10.55 -2.46
C SER A 32 2.07 -9.73 -1.40
N ILE A 33 0.73 -9.76 -1.40
CA ILE A 33 -0.09 -8.99 -0.45
C ILE A 33 -0.23 -9.66 0.94
N GLN A 34 0.17 -10.92 1.09
CA GLN A 34 0.00 -11.68 2.34
C GLN A 34 0.63 -11.00 3.56
N GLY A 35 -0.02 -11.13 4.71
CA GLY A 35 0.47 -10.65 6.00
C GLY A 35 -0.39 -9.53 6.60
N ARG A 36 0.15 -8.89 7.64
CA ARG A 36 -0.51 -7.82 8.39
C ARG A 36 0.05 -6.47 7.99
N TRP A 37 -0.86 -5.50 7.83
CA TRP A 37 -0.57 -4.17 7.34
C TRP A 37 -1.23 -3.15 8.25
N GLU A 38 -0.44 -2.27 8.85
CA GLU A 38 -0.91 -1.24 9.77
C GLU A 38 -1.05 0.09 9.04
N LEU A 39 -2.19 0.78 9.20
CA LEU A 39 -2.45 2.08 8.61
C LEU A 39 -1.48 3.12 9.17
N ARG A 40 -0.79 3.84 8.28
CA ARG A 40 0.17 4.89 8.65
C ARG A 40 -0.26 6.27 8.20
N ASP A 41 -0.99 6.36 7.10
CA ASP A 41 -1.41 7.62 6.51
C ASP A 41 -2.74 7.47 5.77
N ARG A 42 -3.54 8.54 5.78
CA ARG A 42 -4.83 8.63 5.08
C ARG A 42 -4.95 10.00 4.41
N PHE A 43 -5.23 9.97 3.12
CA PHE A 43 -5.46 11.16 2.30
C PHE A 43 -6.88 11.17 1.72
N GLY A 44 -7.53 12.33 1.69
CA GLY A 44 -8.89 12.48 1.17
C GLY A 44 -10.01 12.24 2.21
N GLY A 45 -11.19 11.88 1.70
CA GLY A 45 -12.44 11.79 2.47
C GLY A 45 -13.09 13.15 2.74
N GLN A 46 -14.40 13.15 3.00
CA GLN A 46 -15.07 14.32 3.56
C GLN A 46 -14.63 14.52 5.00
N ALA A 47 -13.50 15.22 5.17
CA ALA A 47 -13.29 15.98 6.38
C ALA A 47 -14.43 17.00 6.46
N VAL A 48 -15.33 16.83 7.42
CA VAL A 48 -16.09 17.95 7.98
C VAL A 48 -15.04 18.98 8.37
N VAL A 49 -14.88 19.98 7.50
CA VAL A 49 -14.10 21.21 7.62
C VAL A 49 -13.29 21.28 8.91
N SER A 50 -12.00 20.93 8.82
CA SER A 50 -10.94 21.38 9.73
C SER A 50 -11.16 21.13 11.23
N SER A 51 -10.92 19.91 11.70
CA SER A 51 -10.24 19.76 12.99
C SER A 51 -8.78 19.40 12.72
N PRO A 52 -7.79 20.16 13.22
CA PRO A 52 -6.38 19.76 13.19
C PRO A 52 -6.11 18.47 13.98
N ASP A 53 -7.12 17.97 14.69
CA ASP A 53 -7.08 16.79 15.56
C ASP A 53 -7.74 15.54 14.91
N TYR A 54 -7.83 15.44 13.58
CA TYR A 54 -8.15 14.14 12.95
C TYR A 54 -6.95 13.21 13.10
N GLU A 55 -6.80 12.65 14.30
CA GLU A 55 -5.89 11.56 14.56
C GLU A 55 -6.43 10.33 13.83
N ILE A 56 -5.57 9.71 13.01
CA ILE A 56 -5.84 8.37 12.49
C ILE A 56 -6.08 7.50 13.73
N PRO A 57 -7.25 6.86 13.89
CA PRO A 57 -7.53 6.06 15.08
C PRO A 57 -6.42 5.04 15.27
N ASP A 58 -5.94 4.93 16.51
CA ASP A 58 -4.82 4.06 16.85
C ASP A 58 -5.03 2.63 16.30
N SER A 59 -4.02 2.12 15.59
CA SER A 59 -3.87 0.71 15.19
C SER A 59 -4.92 0.09 14.25
N GLN A 60 -5.36 0.80 13.20
CA GLN A 60 -6.10 0.13 12.11
C GLN A 60 -5.19 -0.85 11.35
N VAL A 61 -5.55 -2.13 11.35
CA VAL A 61 -4.80 -3.20 10.67
C VAL A 61 -5.69 -3.88 9.65
N ILE A 62 -5.15 -4.14 8.46
CA ILE A 62 -5.70 -5.11 7.51
C ILE A 62 -4.76 -6.32 7.42
N GLU A 63 -5.35 -7.51 7.51
CA GLU A 63 -4.62 -8.77 7.39
C GLU A 63 -5.13 -9.55 6.19
N PHE A 64 -4.19 -10.11 5.43
CA PHE A 64 -4.44 -11.02 4.33
C PHE A 64 -3.83 -12.39 4.63
N ASP A 65 -4.65 -13.43 4.56
CA ASP A 65 -4.25 -14.83 4.74
C ASP A 65 -4.94 -15.70 3.69
N GLY A 66 -4.17 -16.18 2.71
CA GLY A 66 -4.67 -16.85 1.53
C GLY A 66 -5.60 -15.95 0.73
N GLN A 67 -6.86 -16.34 0.58
CA GLN A 67 -7.91 -15.56 -0.10
C GLN A 67 -8.86 -14.87 0.88
N ARG A 68 -8.46 -14.75 2.16
CA ARG A 68 -9.28 -14.12 3.20
C ARG A 68 -8.64 -12.83 3.68
N PHE A 69 -9.49 -11.89 4.08
CA PHE A 69 -9.07 -10.66 4.70
C PHE A 69 -9.77 -10.45 6.06
N ARG A 70 -9.12 -9.69 6.93
CA ARG A 70 -9.71 -9.14 8.16
C ARG A 70 -9.29 -7.69 8.33
N ARG A 71 -10.22 -6.82 8.72
CA ARG A 71 -9.94 -5.46 9.17
C ARG A 71 -10.18 -5.35 10.66
N ILE A 72 -9.18 -4.83 11.36
CA ILE A 72 -9.08 -4.82 12.81
C ILE A 72 -8.86 -3.37 13.26
N SER A 73 -9.60 -2.93 14.28
CA SER A 73 -9.40 -1.66 14.98
C SER A 73 -9.43 -1.94 16.47
N ASP A 74 -8.46 -1.44 17.22
CA ASP A 74 -8.38 -1.64 18.68
C ASP A 74 -8.46 -3.11 19.11
N GLY A 75 -7.89 -4.01 18.29
CA GLY A 75 -7.91 -5.46 18.51
C GLY A 75 -9.25 -6.16 18.21
N VAL A 76 -10.26 -5.42 17.73
CA VAL A 76 -11.57 -5.95 17.35
C VAL A 76 -11.67 -6.04 15.84
N THR A 77 -12.00 -7.23 15.33
CA THR A 77 -12.35 -7.42 13.91
C THR A 77 -13.70 -6.75 13.64
N TYR A 78 -13.73 -5.79 12.71
CA TYR A 78 -14.96 -5.10 12.32
C TYR A 78 -15.42 -5.42 10.90
N ALA A 79 -14.56 -6.06 10.09
CA ALA A 79 -14.91 -6.59 8.78
C ALA A 79 -14.02 -7.81 8.47
N GLU A 80 -14.60 -8.82 7.85
CA GLU A 80 -13.88 -10.00 7.37
C GLU A 80 -14.61 -10.66 6.20
N GLY A 81 -13.86 -11.42 5.40
CA GLY A 81 -14.43 -12.16 4.29
C GLY A 81 -13.38 -12.63 3.31
N THR A 82 -13.73 -12.64 2.03
CA THR A 82 -12.82 -13.03 0.95
C THR A 82 -12.45 -11.84 0.07
N TYR A 83 -11.36 -11.98 -0.68
CA TYR A 83 -10.98 -10.97 -1.65
C TYR A 83 -10.43 -11.59 -2.93
N GLU A 84 -10.50 -10.82 -4.00
CA GLU A 84 -9.85 -11.11 -5.28
C GLU A 84 -9.09 -9.88 -5.78
N ILE A 85 -8.02 -10.09 -6.53
CA ILE A 85 -7.26 -9.03 -7.17
C ILE A 85 -7.48 -9.13 -8.68
N VAL A 86 -7.92 -8.04 -9.30
CA VAL A 86 -8.25 -7.98 -10.73
C VAL A 86 -7.42 -6.93 -11.44
N GLU A 87 -7.10 -7.20 -12.70
CA GLU A 87 -6.49 -6.20 -13.59
C GLU A 87 -7.50 -5.13 -14.00
N VAL A 88 -7.04 -3.89 -14.08
CA VAL A 88 -7.83 -2.76 -14.58
C VAL A 88 -6.98 -1.89 -15.51
N GLU A 89 -7.63 -1.06 -16.32
CA GLU A 89 -6.93 -0.01 -17.06
C GLU A 89 -6.15 0.89 -16.09
N VAL A 90 -4.93 1.28 -16.50
CA VAL A 90 -4.07 2.12 -15.67
C VAL A 90 -4.76 3.44 -15.36
N ARG A 91 -4.81 3.80 -14.08
CA ARG A 91 -5.32 5.10 -13.62
C ARG A 91 -4.33 5.75 -12.68
N GLU A 92 -4.20 7.07 -12.81
CA GLU A 92 -3.47 7.90 -11.86
C GLU A 92 -4.46 8.45 -10.82
N ILE A 93 -4.20 8.19 -9.54
CA ILE A 93 -4.97 8.69 -8.41
C ILE A 93 -3.97 9.22 -7.39
N ASP A 94 -4.12 10.48 -6.98
CA ASP A 94 -3.26 11.14 -5.98
C ASP A 94 -1.75 11.00 -6.26
N GLY A 95 -1.35 11.10 -7.54
CA GLY A 95 0.04 10.97 -7.98
C GLY A 95 0.58 9.54 -8.00
N ASN A 96 -0.28 8.53 -7.82
CA ASN A 96 0.07 7.12 -7.91
C ASN A 96 -0.64 6.46 -9.08
N GLU A 97 0.10 5.71 -9.90
CA GLU A 97 -0.47 4.84 -10.93
C GLU A 97 -0.93 3.51 -10.32
N PHE A 98 -2.13 3.07 -10.71
CA PHE A 98 -2.77 1.81 -10.33
C PHE A 98 -3.19 1.04 -11.59
N SER A 99 -2.84 -0.25 -11.64
CA SER A 99 -3.23 -1.19 -12.70
C SER A 99 -4.01 -2.39 -12.18
N ARG A 100 -4.37 -2.36 -10.88
CA ARG A 100 -5.06 -3.42 -10.16
C ARG A 100 -6.12 -2.85 -9.23
N LYS A 101 -7.16 -3.64 -8.99
CA LYS A 101 -8.11 -3.44 -7.88
C LYS A 101 -8.16 -4.68 -7.01
N ILE A 102 -8.42 -4.48 -5.73
CA ILE A 102 -8.88 -5.52 -4.81
C ILE A 102 -10.40 -5.40 -4.68
N ILE A 103 -11.10 -6.52 -4.81
CA ILE A 103 -12.54 -6.62 -4.58
C ILE A 103 -12.73 -7.38 -3.27
N PHE A 104 -13.32 -6.73 -2.28
CA PHE A 104 -13.63 -7.30 -0.98
C PHE A 104 -15.08 -7.78 -0.96
N ASN A 105 -15.28 -9.05 -0.64
CA ASN A 105 -16.58 -9.62 -0.33
C ASN A 105 -16.69 -9.74 1.19
N ASP A 106 -17.35 -8.76 1.80
CA ASP A 106 -17.49 -8.61 3.24
C ASP A 106 -18.64 -9.50 3.75
N GLU A 107 -18.28 -10.52 4.53
CA GLU A 107 -19.21 -11.47 5.15
C GLU A 107 -19.89 -10.87 6.40
N THR A 108 -19.32 -9.82 7.00
CA THR A 108 -19.87 -9.14 8.18
C THR A 108 -21.06 -8.26 7.80
N GLU A 109 -20.93 -7.49 6.72
CA GLU A 109 -21.99 -6.59 6.23
C GLU A 109 -22.81 -7.20 5.07
N ASN A 110 -22.43 -8.38 4.57
CA ASN A 110 -22.97 -8.99 3.35
C ASN A 110 -22.91 -8.04 2.14
N GLY A 111 -21.77 -7.37 1.98
CA GLY A 111 -21.53 -6.34 0.95
C GLY A 111 -20.31 -6.65 0.10
N THR A 112 -20.23 -5.99 -1.06
CA THR A 112 -19.04 -6.00 -1.90
C THR A 112 -18.52 -4.59 -2.06
N SER A 113 -17.22 -4.39 -1.92
CA SER A 113 -16.55 -3.13 -2.18
C SER A 113 -15.29 -3.35 -3.01
N ASP A 114 -14.84 -2.33 -3.73
CA ASP A 114 -13.58 -2.38 -4.46
C ASP A 114 -12.69 -1.19 -4.13
N GLN A 115 -11.37 -1.41 -4.21
CA GLN A 115 -10.36 -0.39 -4.02
C GLN A 115 -9.23 -0.60 -5.03
N PHE A 116 -8.70 0.47 -5.62
CA PHE A 116 -7.44 0.41 -6.34
C PHE A 116 -6.33 0.02 -5.39
N VAL A 117 -5.46 -0.89 -5.82
CA VAL A 117 -4.40 -1.44 -4.96
C VAL A 117 -3.04 -1.29 -5.62
N ARG A 118 -2.06 -0.87 -4.82
CA ARG A 118 -0.65 -0.82 -5.20
C ARG A 118 0.21 -1.33 -4.06
N LEU A 119 1.21 -2.13 -4.41
CA LEU A 119 2.22 -2.64 -3.48
C LEU A 119 3.60 -2.14 -3.91
N SER A 120 4.41 -1.69 -2.97
CA SER A 120 5.82 -1.37 -3.19
C SER A 120 6.61 -1.68 -1.92
N GLY A 121 7.38 -2.77 -1.93
CA GLY A 121 8.11 -3.26 -0.76
C GLY A 121 7.18 -3.50 0.43
N ASN A 122 7.44 -2.80 1.53
CA ASN A 122 6.64 -2.87 2.76
C ASN A 122 5.46 -1.89 2.79
N ARG A 123 5.12 -1.26 1.67
CA ARG A 123 4.03 -0.29 1.56
C ARG A 123 2.88 -0.83 0.72
N LEU A 124 1.69 -0.85 1.31
CA LEU A 124 0.42 -1.15 0.64
C LEU A 124 -0.39 0.15 0.54
N ILE A 125 -0.88 0.47 -0.64
CA ILE A 125 -1.75 1.64 -0.86
C ILE A 125 -3.09 1.14 -1.40
N LEU A 126 -4.16 1.53 -0.71
CA LEU A 126 -5.54 1.24 -1.09
C LEU A 126 -6.28 2.56 -1.36
N SER A 127 -6.92 2.69 -2.52
CA SER A 127 -7.65 3.92 -2.88
C SER A 127 -9.07 3.64 -3.36
N MET A 128 -10.04 4.37 -2.83
CA MET A 128 -11.44 4.33 -3.29
C MET A 128 -11.69 5.22 -4.52
N GLY A 129 -10.67 5.92 -5.03
CA GLY A 129 -10.78 6.85 -6.15
C GLY A 129 -10.37 8.28 -5.78
N SER A 130 -10.59 9.23 -6.70
CA SER A 130 -10.15 10.61 -6.54
C SER A 130 -10.97 11.40 -5.50
N ILE A 131 -10.32 12.38 -4.85
CA ILE A 131 -10.92 13.31 -3.88
C ILE A 131 -12.21 13.99 -4.41
N ALA A 132 -12.31 14.26 -5.72
CA ALA A 132 -13.50 14.88 -6.32
C ALA A 132 -14.80 14.04 -6.18
N SER A 133 -14.69 12.80 -5.67
CA SER A 133 -15.80 11.90 -5.37
C SER A 133 -15.79 11.43 -3.91
N ASP A 134 -15.28 12.26 -2.99
CA ASP A 134 -15.08 11.89 -1.59
C ASP A 134 -14.17 10.66 -1.40
N GLY A 135 -13.28 10.43 -2.37
CA GLY A 135 -12.34 9.31 -2.36
C GLY A 135 -11.35 9.40 -1.19
N VAL A 136 -10.92 8.23 -0.72
CA VAL A 136 -9.93 8.05 0.35
C VAL A 136 -8.80 7.20 -0.21
N THR A 137 -7.57 7.59 0.08
CA THR A 137 -6.35 6.83 -0.18
C THR A 137 -5.66 6.53 1.15
N ASP A 138 -5.61 5.25 1.50
CA ASP A 138 -4.98 4.73 2.71
C ASP A 138 -3.61 4.13 2.37
N THR A 139 -2.60 4.49 3.16
CA THR A 139 -1.26 3.92 3.09
C THR A 139 -1.00 3.08 4.34
N TYR A 140 -0.66 1.82 4.13
CA TYR A 140 -0.30 0.86 5.16
C TYR A 140 1.16 0.44 5.07
N GLU A 141 1.74 0.05 6.20
CA GLU A 141 3.05 -0.57 6.31
C GLU A 141 2.94 -2.00 6.85
N LYS A 142 3.77 -2.90 6.31
CA LYS A 142 3.83 -4.30 6.76
C LYS A 142 4.42 -4.41 8.18
N ILE A 143 3.81 -5.24 9.03
CA ILE A 143 4.25 -5.51 10.43
C ILE A 143 4.57 -6.97 10.69
#